data_AF-A0A3M8A9X9-F1
#
_entry.id   AF-A0A3M8A9X9-F1
#
_cell.length_a   1.000
_cell.length_b   1.000
_cell.length_c   1.000
_cell.angle_alpha   90.00
_cell.angle_beta   90.00
_cell.angle_gamma   90.00
#
_symmetry.space_group_name_H-M   'P 1'
#
loop_
_entity.id
_entity.type
_entity.pdbx_description
1 polymer ?
#
loop_
_entity_poly.entity_id
_entity_poly.type
_entity_poly.pdbx_seq_one_letter_code
_entity_poly.pdbx_strand_id
1 'polypeptide(L)'
;MPDFARRYDEWNVVLQGLALGCLAIATDRLPASRARIEPAFSAAWREWSGAGEFREIEAREFDLFAMRAVRRNADHASWEWGRVWYPVLTDPSGNAAAALEAFAAGGPVSAGSWMQFAELFAAQLPGSVTV
;
A
#
# COMPACT_ATOMS: atom_id res chain seq x y z
N MET A 1 9.77 7.99 -24.60
CA MET A 1 9.40 8.14 -23.18
C MET A 1 8.52 6.96 -22.74
N PRO A 2 9.11 5.80 -22.40
CA PRO A 2 8.39 4.64 -21.85
C PRO A 2 8.40 4.57 -20.30
N ASP A 3 9.35 5.25 -19.66
CA ASP A 3 9.70 4.97 -18.25
C ASP A 3 8.68 5.52 -17.23
N PHE A 4 7.99 6.62 -17.56
CA PHE A 4 6.98 7.20 -16.68
C PHE A 4 5.74 6.32 -16.49
N ALA A 5 5.33 5.59 -17.53
CA ALA A 5 4.16 4.72 -17.47
C ALA A 5 4.42 3.50 -16.57
N ARG A 6 5.57 2.85 -16.76
CA ARG A 6 5.97 1.69 -15.94
C ARG A 6 6.10 2.04 -14.47
N ARG A 7 6.74 3.17 -14.18
CA ARG A 7 6.85 3.69 -12.80
C ARG A 7 5.48 3.91 -12.16
N TYR A 8 4.55 4.48 -12.91
CA TYR A 8 3.20 4.70 -12.43
C TYR A 8 2.47 3.37 -12.14
N ASP A 9 2.66 2.36 -13.00
CA ASP A 9 2.07 1.04 -12.81
C ASP A 9 2.65 0.31 -11.58
N GLU A 10 3.96 0.35 -11.36
CA GLU A 10 4.58 -0.23 -10.15
C GLU A 10 4.05 0.45 -8.87
N TRP A 11 3.94 1.77 -8.88
CA TRP A 11 3.32 2.51 -7.79
C TRP A 11 1.86 2.09 -7.56
N ASN A 12 1.06 1.92 -8.62
CA ASN A 12 -0.31 1.42 -8.48
C ASN A 12 -0.36 0.07 -7.80
N VAL A 13 0.52 -0.85 -8.19
CA VAL A 13 0.60 -2.20 -7.60
C VAL A 13 0.99 -2.11 -6.13
N VAL A 14 2.03 -1.35 -5.78
CA VAL A 14 2.50 -1.21 -4.40
C VAL A 14 1.44 -0.61 -3.48
N LEU A 15 0.72 0.42 -3.94
CA LEU A 15 -0.30 1.06 -3.10
C LEU A 15 -1.55 0.21 -2.92
N GLN A 16 -1.94 -0.55 -3.95
CA GLN A 16 -3.02 -1.52 -3.83
C GLN A 16 -2.63 -2.69 -2.93
N GLY A 17 -1.42 -3.23 -3.11
CA GLY A 17 -0.89 -4.30 -2.27
C GLY A 17 -0.78 -3.90 -0.80
N LEU A 18 -0.27 -2.70 -0.51
CA LEU A 18 -0.23 -2.16 0.85
C LEU A 18 -1.65 -1.96 1.43
N ALA A 19 -2.60 -1.42 0.64
CA ALA A 19 -3.98 -1.24 1.10
C ALA A 19 -4.64 -2.57 1.47
N LEU A 20 -4.52 -3.57 0.60
CA LEU A 20 -5.03 -4.92 0.82
C LEU A 20 -4.35 -5.60 2.01
N GLY A 21 -3.03 -5.44 2.15
CA GLY A 21 -2.27 -5.93 3.30
C GLY A 21 -2.79 -5.30 4.60
N CYS A 22 -2.95 -3.98 4.66
CA CYS A 22 -3.50 -3.28 5.81
C CYS A 22 -4.90 -3.77 6.20
N LEU A 23 -5.79 -3.96 5.20
CA LEU A 23 -7.12 -4.53 5.44
C LEU A 23 -7.07 -5.97 5.96
N ALA A 24 -6.17 -6.80 5.41
CA ALA A 24 -6.01 -8.20 5.81
C ALA A 24 -5.49 -8.35 7.25
N ILE A 25 -4.69 -7.40 7.74
CA ILE A 25 -4.19 -7.37 9.14
C ILE A 25 -5.06 -6.51 10.07
N ALA A 26 -6.29 -6.16 9.64
CA ALA A 26 -7.24 -5.33 10.40
C ALA A 26 -6.69 -3.94 10.82
N THR A 27 -5.77 -3.38 10.04
CA THR A 27 -5.30 -2.00 10.19
C THR A 27 -6.07 -1.09 9.25
N ASP A 28 -7.21 -0.56 9.71
CA ASP A 28 -8.15 0.20 8.89
C ASP A 28 -8.12 1.72 9.13
N ARG A 29 -7.33 2.22 10.09
CA ARG A 29 -7.24 3.66 10.38
C ARG A 29 -5.80 4.11 10.61
N LEU A 30 -5.32 4.94 9.71
CA LEU A 30 -3.99 5.53 9.77
C LEU A 30 -4.08 7.04 10.08
N PRO A 31 -3.05 7.63 10.72
CA PRO A 31 -3.00 9.07 10.95
C PRO A 31 -3.09 9.83 9.61
N ALA A 32 -3.87 10.90 9.53
CA ALA A 32 -3.91 11.75 8.33
C ALA A 32 -2.64 12.61 8.12
N SER A 33 -1.68 12.55 9.04
CA SER A 33 -0.47 13.37 8.92
C SER A 33 0.50 12.76 7.92
N ARG A 34 0.67 13.47 6.80
CA ARG A 34 1.70 13.21 5.78
C ARG A 34 3.07 12.94 6.40
N ALA A 35 3.48 13.79 7.34
CA ALA A 35 4.76 13.71 8.04
C ALA A 35 4.95 12.43 8.88
N ARG A 36 3.91 11.60 9.01
CA ARG A 36 3.98 10.28 9.68
C ARG A 36 3.90 9.13 8.68
N ILE A 37 3.09 9.25 7.64
CA ILE A 37 2.91 8.19 6.63
C ILE A 37 4.17 8.00 5.78
N GLU A 38 4.80 9.09 5.28
CA GLU A 38 5.97 8.94 4.38
C GLU A 38 7.17 8.32 5.06
N PRO A 39 7.54 8.72 6.30
CA PRO A 39 8.61 8.05 7.02
C PRO A 39 8.28 6.59 7.32
N ALA A 40 7.03 6.28 7.69
CA ALA A 40 6.60 4.90 7.95
C ALA A 40 6.68 4.02 6.70
N PHE A 41 6.20 4.53 5.56
CA PHE A 41 6.31 3.85 4.27
C PHE A 41 7.78 3.65 3.90
N SER A 42 8.60 4.71 3.99
CA SER A 42 10.01 4.65 3.64
C SER A 42 10.80 3.66 4.51
N ALA A 43 10.49 3.56 5.80
CA ALA A 43 11.11 2.62 6.71
C ALA A 43 10.69 1.18 6.36
N ALA A 44 9.38 0.94 6.23
CA ALA A 44 8.86 -0.37 5.85
C ALA A 44 9.39 -0.85 4.50
N TRP A 45 9.49 0.04 3.50
CA TRP A 45 10.00 -0.29 2.17
C TRP A 45 11.44 -0.80 2.20
N ARG A 46 12.29 -0.21 3.05
CA ARG A 46 13.70 -0.62 3.17
C ARG A 46 13.86 -1.99 3.83
N GLU A 47 12.94 -2.37 4.70
CA GLU A 47 12.95 -3.64 5.42
C GLU A 47 12.21 -4.75 4.67
N TRP A 48 11.33 -4.38 3.75
CA TRP A 48 10.49 -5.32 3.04
C TRP A 48 11.23 -6.03 1.89
N SER A 49 11.23 -7.36 1.92
CA SER A 49 11.92 -8.21 0.94
C SER A 49 11.31 -8.13 -0.47
N GLY A 50 10.02 -7.82 -0.60
CA GLY A 50 9.34 -7.67 -1.88
C GLY A 50 9.72 -6.39 -2.66
N ALA A 51 10.41 -5.43 -2.03
CA ALA A 51 10.79 -4.17 -2.66
C ALA A 51 11.69 -4.37 -3.91
N GLY A 52 12.47 -5.45 -3.96
CA GLY A 52 13.35 -5.76 -5.10
C GLY A 52 12.62 -6.08 -6.41
N GLU A 53 11.32 -6.39 -6.35
CA GLU A 53 10.47 -6.65 -7.51
C GLU A 53 10.00 -5.35 -8.21
N PHE A 54 10.19 -4.19 -7.58
CA PHE A 54 9.75 -2.88 -8.08
C PHE A 54 10.96 -1.96 -8.29
N ARG A 55 11.59 -2.08 -9.46
CA ARG A 55 12.88 -1.44 -9.75
C ARG A 55 12.75 0.03 -10.16
N GLU A 56 11.56 0.44 -10.59
CA GLU A 56 11.29 1.80 -11.05
C GLU A 56 10.89 2.74 -9.92
N ILE A 57 10.71 2.22 -8.70
CA ILE A 57 10.41 2.98 -7.49
C ILE A 57 11.70 3.37 -6.78
N GLU A 58 12.00 4.67 -6.79
CA GLU A 58 13.16 5.21 -6.08
C GLU A 58 12.77 5.77 -4.70
N ALA A 59 13.68 5.68 -3.72
CA ALA A 59 13.39 6.13 -2.34
C ALA A 59 13.05 7.62 -2.20
N ARG A 60 13.45 8.46 -3.16
CA ARG A 60 13.09 9.89 -3.20
C ARG A 60 11.64 10.13 -3.66
N GLU A 61 10.96 9.09 -4.13
CA GLU A 61 9.61 9.17 -4.70
C GLU A 61 8.51 8.81 -3.68
N PHE A 62 8.88 8.51 -2.43
CA PHE A 62 7.96 8.20 -1.33
C PHE A 62 7.13 9.41 -0.86
N ASP A 63 7.25 10.55 -1.52
CA ASP A 63 6.38 11.70 -1.33
C ASP A 63 4.93 11.36 -1.76
N LEU A 64 3.99 11.43 -0.81
CA LEU A 64 2.54 11.15 -0.91
C LEU A 64 1.84 11.77 -2.13
N PHE A 65 2.42 12.76 -2.78
CA PHE A 65 1.89 13.32 -4.04
C PHE A 65 1.90 12.30 -5.18
N ALA A 66 2.84 11.33 -5.20
CA ALA A 66 2.81 10.21 -6.14
C ALA A 66 1.56 9.33 -5.92
N MET A 67 1.20 9.10 -4.66
CA MET A 67 0.05 8.25 -4.27
C MET A 67 -1.31 8.83 -4.63
N ARG A 68 -1.41 10.16 -4.78
CA ARG A 68 -2.66 10.84 -5.16
C ARG A 68 -3.02 10.65 -6.64
N ALA A 69 -2.04 10.40 -7.51
CA ALA A 69 -2.26 10.18 -8.93
C ALA A 69 -2.78 8.75 -9.22
N VAL A 70 -2.30 7.76 -8.46
CA VAL A 70 -2.61 6.32 -8.53
C VAL A 70 -4.12 5.99 -8.38
N ARG A 71 -4.91 6.90 -7.81
CA ARG A 71 -6.33 6.73 -7.48
C ARG A 71 -7.27 6.41 -8.65
N ARG A 72 -6.88 6.56 -9.92
CA ARG A 72 -7.86 6.51 -11.03
C ARG A 72 -8.23 5.11 -11.54
N ASN A 73 -7.43 4.06 -11.30
CA ASN A 73 -7.65 2.72 -11.84
C ASN A 73 -7.24 1.63 -10.84
N ALA A 74 -7.84 1.59 -9.65
CA ALA A 74 -7.55 0.55 -8.68
C ALA A 74 -8.64 -0.54 -8.72
N ASP A 75 -8.25 -1.75 -9.11
CA ASP A 75 -9.19 -2.86 -9.36
C ASP A 75 -9.61 -3.56 -8.07
N HIS A 76 -8.76 -3.56 -7.04
CA HIS A 76 -8.98 -4.36 -5.81
C HIS A 76 -9.21 -3.52 -4.56
N ALA A 77 -8.40 -2.49 -4.35
CA ALA A 77 -8.50 -1.62 -3.18
C ALA A 77 -8.02 -0.21 -3.49
N SER A 78 -8.56 0.77 -2.79
CA SER A 78 -8.14 2.16 -2.90
C SER A 78 -7.92 2.80 -1.53
N TRP A 79 -7.28 3.96 -1.52
CA TRP A 79 -7.06 4.73 -0.29
C TRP A 79 -8.06 5.87 -0.21
N GLU A 80 -8.85 5.91 0.87
CA GLU A 80 -9.73 7.05 1.18
C GLU A 80 -9.05 8.12 2.03
N TRP A 81 -9.33 9.38 1.68
CA TRP A 81 -8.74 10.56 2.31
C TRP A 81 -9.83 11.39 2.99
N GLY A 82 -9.73 11.52 4.31
CA GLY A 82 -10.56 12.42 5.12
C GLY A 82 -9.77 13.03 6.27
N ARG A 83 -10.34 13.00 7.49
CA ARG A 83 -9.61 13.33 8.73
C ARG A 83 -8.59 12.26 9.15
N VAL A 84 -8.69 11.08 8.54
CA VAL A 84 -7.80 9.93 8.68
C VAL A 84 -7.53 9.38 7.29
N TRP A 85 -6.49 8.55 7.18
CA TRP A 85 -6.16 7.82 5.97
C TRP A 85 -6.55 6.37 6.17
N TYR A 86 -7.33 5.79 5.25
CA TYR A 86 -7.76 4.41 5.40
C TYR A 86 -7.91 3.69 4.06
N PRO A 87 -7.53 2.40 4.01
CA PRO A 87 -7.77 1.57 2.84
C PRO A 87 -9.23 1.15 2.77
N VAL A 88 -9.77 0.98 1.56
CA VAL A 88 -11.10 0.43 1.30
C VAL A 88 -11.04 -0.55 0.14
N LEU A 89 -11.85 -1.61 0.20
CA LEU A 89 -12.04 -2.50 -0.95
C LEU A 89 -12.87 -1.81 -2.03
N THR A 90 -12.54 -2.08 -3.29
CA THR A 90 -13.35 -1.63 -4.44
C THR A 90 -14.70 -2.36 -4.47
N ASP A 91 -14.74 -3.64 -4.06
CA ASP A 91 -15.97 -4.37 -3.74
C ASP A 91 -16.22 -4.34 -2.22
N PRO A 92 -17.17 -3.53 -1.73
CA PRO A 92 -17.43 -3.39 -0.29
C PRO A 92 -18.00 -4.66 0.37
N SER A 93 -18.49 -5.62 -0.41
CA SER A 93 -19.02 -6.89 0.09
C SER A 93 -17.94 -7.98 0.17
N GLY A 94 -16.74 -7.70 -0.34
CA GLY A 94 -15.64 -8.63 -0.46
C GLY A 94 -14.90 -8.92 0.85
N ASN A 95 -14.15 -10.02 0.85
CA ASN A 95 -13.21 -10.37 1.91
C ASN A 95 -11.81 -9.88 1.54
N ALA A 96 -11.19 -9.07 2.41
CA ALA A 96 -9.88 -8.49 2.16
C ALA A 96 -8.77 -9.52 1.91
N ALA A 97 -8.78 -10.64 2.64
CA ALA A 97 -7.82 -11.73 2.45
C ALA A 97 -8.01 -12.39 1.08
N ALA A 98 -9.25 -12.65 0.67
CA ALA A 98 -9.52 -13.23 -0.65
C ALA A 98 -9.17 -12.26 -1.79
N ALA A 99 -9.43 -10.97 -1.61
CA ALA A 99 -9.03 -9.94 -2.57
C ALA A 99 -7.49 -9.83 -2.67
N LEU A 100 -6.78 -9.95 -1.55
CA LEU A 100 -5.32 -9.96 -1.52
C LEU A 100 -4.74 -11.18 -2.23
N GLU A 101 -5.29 -12.38 -2.01
CA GLU A 101 -4.87 -13.59 -2.71
C GLU A 101 -5.09 -13.46 -4.22
N ALA A 102 -6.25 -12.95 -4.65
CA ALA A 102 -6.55 -12.73 -6.07
C ALA A 102 -5.60 -11.70 -6.70
N PHE A 103 -5.30 -10.61 -5.99
CA PHE A 103 -4.33 -9.60 -6.41
C PHE A 103 -2.91 -10.17 -6.53
N ALA A 104 -2.46 -10.92 -5.52
CA ALA A 104 -1.13 -11.52 -5.49
C ALA A 104 -0.93 -12.61 -6.56
N ALA A 105 -1.99 -13.36 -6.90
CA ALA A 105 -1.92 -14.40 -7.94
C ALA A 105 -1.52 -13.85 -9.32
N GLY A 106 -1.75 -12.56 -9.58
CA GLY A 106 -1.36 -11.88 -10.83
C GLY A 106 0.00 -11.17 -10.77
N GLY A 107 0.71 -11.18 -9.64
CA GLY A 107 1.89 -10.34 -9.40
C GLY A 107 3.15 -11.11 -8.97
N PRO A 108 4.28 -10.41 -8.86
CA PRO A 108 5.57 -11.01 -8.45
C PRO A 108 5.69 -11.28 -6.95
N VAL A 109 4.73 -10.79 -6.16
CA VAL A 109 4.76 -10.77 -4.70
C VAL A 109 3.54 -11.51 -4.14
N SER A 110 3.78 -12.42 -3.19
CA SER A 110 2.73 -13.21 -2.55
C SER A 110 1.87 -12.39 -1.58
N ALA A 111 0.66 -12.88 -1.29
CA ALA A 111 -0.24 -12.28 -0.30
C ALA A 111 0.43 -12.11 1.07
N GLY A 112 1.15 -13.14 1.55
CA GLY A 112 1.89 -13.07 2.82
C GLY A 112 3.00 -12.01 2.82
N SER A 113 3.65 -11.75 1.69
CA SER A 113 4.65 -10.69 1.59
C SER A 113 4.02 -9.30 1.64
N TRP A 114 2.84 -9.10 1.05
CA TRP A 114 2.07 -7.87 1.20
C TRP A 114 1.57 -7.64 2.63
N MET A 115 1.13 -8.70 3.32
CA MET A 115 0.78 -8.62 4.75
C MET A 115 1.99 -8.21 5.59
N GLN A 116 3.16 -8.82 5.36
CA GLN A 116 4.40 -8.42 6.03
C GLN A 116 4.73 -6.95 5.78
N PHE A 117 4.55 -6.46 4.54
CA PHE A 117 4.78 -5.04 4.25
C PHE A 117 3.84 -4.13 5.05
N ALA A 118 2.57 -4.50 5.15
CA ALA A 118 1.59 -3.79 5.96
C ALA A 118 1.92 -3.82 7.46
N GLU A 119 2.44 -4.94 7.99
CA GLU A 119 2.88 -5.05 9.38
C GLU A 119 4.07 -4.14 9.66
N LEU A 120 5.09 -4.17 8.80
CA LEU A 120 6.24 -3.27 8.88
C LEU A 120 5.79 -1.80 8.83
N PHE A 121 4.88 -1.47 7.93
CA PHE A 121 4.33 -0.13 7.82
C PHE A 121 3.54 0.29 9.07
N ALA A 122 2.66 -0.56 9.57
CA ALA A 122 1.83 -0.30 10.75
C ALA A 122 2.69 -0.15 12.03
N ALA A 123 3.78 -0.90 12.15
CA ALA A 123 4.72 -0.80 13.27
C ALA A 123 5.44 0.56 13.33
N GLN A 124 5.59 1.24 12.19
CA GLN A 124 6.22 2.55 12.10
C GLN A 124 5.23 3.71 12.34
N LEU A 125 3.93 3.42 12.41
CA LEU A 125 2.92 4.43 12.68
C LEU A 125 2.76 4.65 14.19
N PRO A 126 2.83 5.90 14.67
CA PRO A 126 2.65 6.17 16.09
C PRO A 126 1.19 5.96 16.50
N GLY A 127 0.97 5.09 17.48
CA GLY A 127 -0.34 4.87 18.11
C GLY A 127 -1.25 3.89 17.39
N SER A 128 -0.70 2.89 16.68
CA SER A 128 -1.46 1.74 16.17
C SER A 128 -2.09 0.97 17.34
N VAL A 129 -3.27 1.42 17.76
CA VAL A 129 -4.13 0.73 18.71
C VAL A 129 -4.97 -0.24 17.90
N THR A 130 -4.66 -1.53 18.02
CA THR A 130 -5.58 -2.60 17.67
C THR A 130 -6.87 -2.38 18.46
N VAL A 131 -7.98 -2.12 17.78
CA VAL A 131 -9.32 -2.15 18.40
C VAL A 131 -9.82 -3.59 18.37
#